data_AF-A0ABD7BPC3-F1
#
_entry.id   AF-A0ABD7BPC3-F1
#
_cell.length_a   1.000
_cell.length_b   1.000
_cell.length_c   1.000
_cell.angle_alpha   90.00
_cell.angle_beta   90.00
_cell.angle_gamma   90.00
#
_symmetry.space_group_name_H-M   'P 1'
#
loop_
_entity.id
_entity.type
_entity.pdbx_description
1 polymer ?
#
loop_
_entity_poly.entity_id
_entity_poly.type
_entity_poly.pdbx_seq_one_letter_code
_entity_poly.pdbx_strand_id
1 'polypeptide(L)'
;MKYCIKCGELLKKEDQFCDHCGAKQPHIEENSHSIELNDLNGLKGRQGLEVDSNKKRRSMKPYPISIVGLIAIIVIAFVGLQSFNVYKRNNLTQQEIADIGATVVDEHMSGCDVSYSKEANQLTINASEGSALYDKLIDILDDQDSPSELKTVKNSLEKISAELSPKMPTSLKDVDIVLLNPLNSNLHLYVASEGEITYDYIKENDD
;
A
#
# COMPACT_ATOMS: atom_id res chain seq x y z
N MET A 1 1.53 -22.72 -13.75
CA MET A 1 2.11 -22.11 -12.53
C MET A 1 1.58 -20.69 -12.47
N LYS A 2 1.11 -20.24 -11.31
CA LYS A 2 0.54 -18.90 -11.12
C LYS A 2 1.18 -18.28 -9.88
N TYR A 3 1.18 -16.95 -9.78
CA TYR A 3 1.71 -16.26 -8.60
C TYR A 3 0.56 -15.82 -7.71
N CYS A 4 0.78 -15.80 -6.39
CA CYS A 4 -0.19 -15.30 -5.44
C CYS A 4 -0.45 -13.80 -5.69
N ILE A 5 -1.71 -13.43 -5.89
CA ILE A 5 -2.11 -12.02 -6.09
C ILE A 5 -1.86 -11.10 -4.88
N LYS A 6 -1.64 -11.68 -3.68
CA LYS A 6 -1.45 -10.93 -2.43
C LYS A 6 0.01 -10.83 -2.01
N CYS A 7 0.78 -11.92 -2.10
CA CYS A 7 2.16 -11.98 -1.58
C CYS A 7 3.22 -12.32 -2.63
N GLY A 8 2.85 -12.58 -3.89
CA GLY A 8 3.80 -12.87 -4.97
C GLY A 8 4.45 -14.25 -4.95
N GLU A 9 4.09 -15.12 -4.00
CA GLU A 9 4.63 -16.49 -3.91
C GLU A 9 4.22 -17.36 -5.12
N LEU A 10 5.08 -18.30 -5.53
CA LEU A 10 4.79 -19.21 -6.63
C LEU A 10 3.83 -20.32 -6.20
N LEU A 11 2.71 -20.45 -6.91
CA LEU A 11 1.65 -21.43 -6.65
C LEU A 11 1.51 -22.45 -7.77
N LYS A 12 0.98 -23.62 -7.43
CA LYS A 12 0.56 -24.63 -8.40
C LYS A 12 -0.71 -24.14 -9.11
N LYS A 13 -0.95 -24.65 -10.32
CA LYS A 13 -2.01 -24.13 -11.20
C LYS A 13 -3.39 -24.27 -10.54
N GLU A 14 -3.58 -25.37 -9.81
CA GLU A 14 -4.84 -25.72 -9.15
C GLU A 14 -5.07 -25.06 -7.77
N ASP A 15 -4.07 -24.42 -7.17
CA ASP A 15 -4.17 -23.94 -5.79
C ASP A 15 -5.22 -22.84 -5.65
N GLN A 16 -6.29 -23.12 -4.90
CA GLN A 16 -7.38 -22.15 -4.66
C GLN A 16 -7.02 -21.15 -3.56
N PHE A 17 -6.01 -21.45 -2.75
CA PHE A 17 -5.51 -20.61 -1.68
C PHE A 17 -3.98 -20.64 -1.67
N CYS A 18 -3.35 -19.55 -1.24
CA CYS A 18 -1.90 -19.49 -1.09
C CYS A 18 -1.48 -20.09 0.25
N ASP A 19 -0.60 -21.08 0.22
CA ASP A 19 -0.08 -21.74 1.43
C ASP A 19 0.73 -20.80 2.34
N HIS A 20 1.29 -19.73 1.77
CA HIS A 20 2.13 -18.78 2.50
C HIS A 20 1.33 -17.68 3.22
N CYS A 21 0.23 -17.19 2.63
CA CYS A 21 -0.50 -16.03 3.17
C CYS A 21 -2.02 -16.24 3.30
N GLY A 22 -2.53 -17.43 2.99
CA GLY A 22 -3.95 -17.79 3.07
C GLY A 22 -4.86 -17.12 2.03
N ALA A 23 -4.31 -16.31 1.12
CA ALA A 23 -5.12 -15.55 0.16
C ALA A 23 -5.80 -16.46 -0.86
N LYS A 24 -7.12 -16.30 -1.04
CA LYS A 24 -7.90 -17.00 -2.07
C LYS A 24 -7.47 -16.56 -3.47
N GLN A 25 -7.19 -17.52 -4.34
CA GLN A 25 -6.79 -17.29 -5.72
C GLN A 25 -8.00 -17.35 -6.66
N PRO A 26 -8.02 -16.51 -7.71
CA PRO A 26 -9.05 -16.61 -8.74
C PRO A 26 -8.95 -17.96 -9.46
N HIS A 27 -10.10 -18.59 -9.72
CA HIS A 27 -10.20 -19.78 -10.57
C HIS A 27 -9.94 -19.36 -12.01
N ILE A 28 -8.94 -19.96 -12.65
CA ILE A 28 -8.67 -19.75 -14.06
C ILE A 28 -9.32 -20.93 -14.80
N GLU A 29 -10.49 -20.69 -15.39
CA GLU A 29 -11.02 -21.60 -16.40
C GLU A 29 -10.14 -21.47 -17.66
N GLU A 30 -9.44 -22.55 -18.00
CA GLU A 30 -8.57 -22.58 -19.17
C GLU A 30 -9.40 -22.55 -20.45
N ASN A 31 -9.60 -21.37 -21.03
CA ASN A 31 -9.94 -21.27 -22.44
C ASN A 31 -8.64 -21.29 -23.26
N SER A 32 -8.12 -22.50 -23.46
CA SER A 32 -6.94 -22.80 -24.25
C SER A 32 -7.26 -22.62 -25.74
N HIS A 33 -7.03 -21.42 -26.28
CA HIS A 33 -6.89 -21.25 -27.72
C HIS A 33 -5.43 -21.57 -28.11
N SER A 34 -5.07 -22.85 -28.05
CA SER A 34 -3.87 -23.36 -28.71
C SER A 34 -4.14 -23.48 -30.21
N ILE A 35 -3.31 -22.83 -31.01
CA ILE A 35 -3.21 -23.05 -32.44
C ILE A 35 -2.52 -24.40 -32.63
N GLU A 36 -3.22 -25.41 -33.16
CA GLU A 36 -2.60 -26.54 -33.85
C GLU A 36 -3.38 -26.92 -35.10
N LEU A 37 -2.64 -27.02 -36.20
CA LEU A 37 -3.06 -27.54 -37.49
C LEU A 37 -3.26 -29.06 -37.37
N ASN A 38 -4.43 -29.56 -37.78
CA ASN A 38 -4.68 -30.81 -38.50
C ASN A 38 -6.16 -31.20 -38.29
N ASP A 39 -7.00 -31.04 -39.31
CA ASP A 39 -7.43 -32.21 -40.08
C ASP A 39 -8.32 -31.80 -41.26
N LEU A 40 -7.87 -32.23 -42.43
CA LEU A 40 -8.66 -32.30 -43.65
C LEU A 40 -9.62 -33.49 -43.50
N ASN A 41 -10.92 -33.27 -43.67
CA ASN A 41 -11.74 -33.90 -44.72
C ASN A 41 -13.18 -34.07 -44.29
N GLY A 42 -14.08 -33.59 -45.16
CA GLY A 42 -15.44 -34.10 -45.22
C GLY A 42 -16.50 -33.05 -45.45
N LEU A 43 -16.57 -32.48 -46.66
CA LEU A 43 -17.71 -32.71 -47.56
C LEU A 43 -17.53 -31.96 -48.87
N LYS A 44 -17.49 -32.75 -49.92
CA LYS A 44 -17.28 -32.39 -51.32
C LYS A 44 -18.64 -32.17 -51.97
N GLY A 45 -18.79 -31.06 -52.71
CA GLY A 45 -19.89 -30.80 -53.64
C GLY A 45 -20.55 -29.44 -53.38
N ARG A 46 -20.84 -28.58 -54.36
CA ARG A 46 -20.76 -28.66 -55.83
C ARG A 46 -20.47 -27.24 -56.36
N GLN A 47 -19.97 -27.19 -57.59
CA GLN A 47 -19.64 -26.00 -58.37
C GLN A 47 -20.86 -25.12 -58.66
N GLY A 48 -20.62 -23.82 -58.85
CA GLY A 48 -21.41 -22.94 -59.73
C GLY A 48 -21.79 -21.57 -59.14
N LEU A 49 -21.25 -20.51 -59.77
CA LEU A 49 -21.75 -19.12 -59.96
C LEU A 49 -22.48 -18.45 -58.76
N GLU A 50 -22.21 -17.20 -58.39
CA GLU A 50 -22.13 -15.99 -59.21
C GLU A 50 -21.58 -14.85 -58.32
N VAL A 51 -20.88 -13.90 -58.93
CA VAL A 51 -20.43 -12.66 -58.28
C VAL A 51 -21.66 -11.80 -57.98
N ASP A 52 -21.96 -11.57 -56.71
CA ASP A 52 -22.76 -10.40 -56.32
C ASP A 52 -22.04 -9.62 -55.21
N SER A 53 -21.54 -8.46 -55.63
CA SER A 53 -20.80 -7.52 -54.81
C SER A 53 -21.79 -6.57 -54.14
N ASN A 54 -22.29 -6.92 -52.95
CA ASN A 54 -23.00 -5.93 -52.14
C ASN A 54 -22.71 -6.09 -50.64
N LYS A 55 -21.45 -5.85 -50.25
CA LYS A 55 -21.11 -5.60 -48.85
C LYS A 55 -21.45 -4.15 -48.52
N LYS A 56 -22.68 -3.91 -48.08
CA LYS A 56 -23.12 -2.66 -47.45
C LYS A 56 -22.22 -2.39 -46.23
N ARG A 57 -21.19 -1.55 -46.42
CA ARG A 57 -20.32 -1.08 -45.33
C ARG A 57 -21.18 -0.28 -44.36
N ARG A 58 -21.41 -0.80 -43.15
CA ARG A 58 -21.94 0.01 -42.05
C ARG A 58 -20.87 1.03 -41.70
N SER A 59 -21.13 2.31 -41.99
CA SER A 59 -20.25 3.40 -41.60
C SER A 59 -20.38 3.60 -40.09
N MET A 60 -19.34 3.17 -39.36
CA MET A 60 -19.18 3.60 -37.97
C MET A 60 -18.59 5.01 -38.01
N LYS A 61 -19.24 5.96 -37.34
CA LYS A 61 -18.77 7.35 -37.25
C LYS A 61 -17.36 7.36 -36.65
N PRO A 62 -16.41 8.16 -37.18
CA PRO A 62 -15.06 8.22 -36.66
C PRO A 62 -15.09 8.87 -35.27
N TYR A 63 -14.83 8.09 -34.23
CA TYR A 63 -14.46 8.64 -32.94
C TYR A 63 -13.06 9.28 -33.09
N PRO A 64 -12.84 10.53 -32.63
CA PRO A 64 -11.56 11.18 -32.83
C PRO A 64 -10.50 10.48 -31.97
N ILE A 65 -9.52 9.88 -32.65
CA ILE A 65 -8.32 9.21 -32.09
C ILE A 65 -7.59 10.12 -31.06
N SER A 66 -7.81 11.44 -31.15
CA SER A 66 -7.31 12.45 -30.21
C SER A 66 -7.77 12.25 -28.75
N ILE A 67 -9.00 11.78 -28.50
CA ILE A 67 -9.50 11.59 -27.12
C ILE A 67 -8.82 10.37 -26.48
N VAL A 68 -8.62 9.28 -27.23
CA VAL A 68 -7.96 8.06 -26.74
C VAL A 68 -6.48 8.34 -26.45
N GLY A 69 -5.81 9.12 -27.30
CA GLY A 69 -4.43 9.55 -27.06
C GLY A 69 -4.27 10.44 -25.82
N LEU A 70 -5.22 11.35 -25.59
CA LEU A 70 -5.20 12.23 -24.41
C LEU A 70 -5.45 11.45 -23.12
N ILE A 71 -6.37 10.49 -23.12
CA ILE A 71 -6.59 9.58 -21.99
C ILE A 71 -5.34 8.74 -21.72
N ALA A 72 -4.68 8.22 -22.75
CA ALA A 72 -3.44 7.44 -22.59
C ALA A 72 -2.30 8.28 -21.95
N ILE A 73 -2.15 9.55 -22.33
CA ILE A 73 -1.15 10.46 -21.73
C ILE A 73 -1.47 10.74 -20.26
N ILE A 74 -2.74 10.98 -19.91
CA ILE A 74 -3.16 11.19 -18.52
C ILE A 74 -2.88 9.95 -17.68
N VAL A 75 -3.17 8.75 -18.20
CA VAL A 75 -2.87 7.49 -17.51
C VAL A 75 -1.36 7.31 -17.31
N ILE A 76 -0.54 7.56 -18.33
CA ILE A 76 0.93 7.47 -18.23
C ILE A 76 1.49 8.50 -17.25
N ALA A 77 0.96 9.73 -17.24
CA ALA A 77 1.36 10.76 -16.29
C ALA A 77 0.97 10.39 -14.85
N PHE A 78 -0.22 9.83 -14.64
CA PHE A 78 -0.67 9.37 -13.33
C PHE A 78 0.18 8.20 -12.81
N VAL A 79 0.45 7.20 -13.65
CA VAL A 79 1.34 6.08 -13.32
C VAL A 79 2.77 6.58 -13.06
N GLY A 80 3.26 7.54 -13.87
CA GLY A 80 4.58 8.14 -13.72
C GLY A 80 4.75 8.91 -12.41
N LEU A 81 3.74 9.66 -11.97
CA LEU A 81 3.74 10.37 -10.68
C LEU A 81 3.82 9.40 -9.50
N GLN A 82 3.01 8.33 -9.51
CA GLN A 82 3.06 7.29 -8.48
C GLN A 82 4.41 6.57 -8.46
N SER A 83 4.94 6.25 -9.64
CA SER A 83 6.25 5.58 -9.79
C SER A 83 7.40 6.45 -9.29
N PHE A 84 7.34 7.77 -9.50
CA PHE A 84 8.38 8.71 -9.08
C PHE A 84 8.49 8.83 -7.56
N ASN A 85 7.34 8.84 -6.87
CA ASN A 85 7.30 8.90 -5.41
C ASN A 85 7.84 7.60 -4.78
N VAL A 86 7.41 6.43 -5.30
CA VAL A 86 7.95 5.13 -4.88
C VAL A 86 9.45 5.03 -5.18
N TYR A 87 9.91 5.56 -6.31
CA TYR A 87 11.33 5.57 -6.68
C TYR A 87 12.18 6.38 -5.68
N LYS A 88 11.78 7.60 -5.30
CA LYS A 88 12.54 8.40 -4.31
C LYS A 88 12.66 7.69 -2.96
N ARG A 89 11.57 7.11 -2.47
CA ARG A 89 11.55 6.39 -1.19
C ARG A 89 12.34 5.09 -1.23
N ASN A 90 12.32 4.38 -2.37
CA ASN A 90 13.04 3.12 -2.51
C ASN A 90 14.56 3.28 -2.61
N ASN A 91 15.05 4.45 -3.03
CA ASN A 91 16.49 4.72 -3.15
C ASN A 91 17.19 5.06 -1.82
N LEU A 92 16.43 5.39 -0.77
CA LEU A 92 16.97 5.56 0.59
C LEU A 92 16.84 4.25 1.36
N THR A 93 17.78 3.94 2.23
CA THR A 93 17.69 2.84 3.19
C THR A 93 16.62 3.14 4.25
N GLN A 94 16.14 2.10 4.95
CA GLN A 94 15.21 2.29 6.07
C GLN A 94 15.82 3.14 7.18
N GLN A 95 17.13 2.97 7.43
CA GLN A 95 17.86 3.76 8.41
C GLN A 95 17.88 5.25 8.05
N GLU A 96 18.20 5.60 6.79
CA GLU A 96 18.22 6.99 6.37
C GLU A 96 16.83 7.67 6.50
N ILE A 97 15.75 6.94 6.26
CA ILE A 97 14.39 7.46 6.47
C ILE A 97 14.06 7.55 7.97
N ALA A 98 14.49 6.57 8.76
CA ALA A 98 14.35 6.61 10.21
C ALA A 98 15.11 7.80 10.81
N ASP A 99 16.31 8.12 10.32
CA ASP A 99 17.13 9.26 10.79
C ASP A 99 16.45 10.62 10.49
N ILE A 100 15.79 10.74 9.33
CA ILE A 100 14.95 11.90 9.01
C ILE A 100 13.81 12.00 10.04
N GLY A 101 13.13 10.89 10.33
CA GLY A 101 12.08 10.84 11.33
C GLY A 101 12.58 11.17 12.73
N ALA A 102 13.70 10.59 13.14
CA ALA A 102 14.34 10.81 14.44
C ALA A 102 14.67 12.28 14.66
N THR A 103 15.17 12.96 13.62
CA THR A 103 15.46 14.41 13.68
C THR A 103 14.20 15.21 14.02
N VAL A 104 13.06 14.89 13.42
CA VAL A 104 11.79 15.57 13.70
C VAL A 104 11.23 15.20 15.06
N VAL A 105 11.31 13.93 15.43
CA VAL A 105 10.80 13.42 16.71
C VAL A 105 11.56 14.06 17.88
N ASP A 106 12.89 14.12 17.81
CA ASP A 106 13.74 14.66 18.89
C ASP A 106 13.48 16.16 19.17
N GLU A 107 12.98 16.92 18.18
CA GLU A 107 12.55 18.32 18.37
C GLU A 107 11.33 18.45 19.32
N HIS A 108 10.51 17.41 19.45
CA HIS A 108 9.25 17.45 20.21
C HIS A 108 9.14 16.40 21.33
N MET A 109 9.94 15.33 21.27
CA MET A 109 9.92 14.19 22.19
C MET A 109 11.31 13.55 22.27
N SER A 110 11.92 13.56 23.45
CA SER A 110 13.21 12.91 23.71
C SER A 110 13.03 11.58 24.45
N GLY A 111 14.08 10.74 24.42
CA GLY A 111 14.08 9.46 25.12
C GLY A 111 13.28 8.38 24.39
N CYS A 112 13.35 8.37 23.07
CA CYS A 112 12.75 7.36 22.22
C CYS A 112 13.68 6.95 21.08
N ASP A 113 13.47 5.72 20.62
CA ASP A 113 14.07 5.15 19.44
C ASP A 113 13.09 5.24 18.28
N VAL A 114 13.58 5.64 17.11
CA VAL A 114 12.77 5.80 15.91
C VAL A 114 13.23 4.80 14.85
N SER A 115 12.28 4.09 14.27
CA SER A 115 12.51 3.14 13.18
C SER A 115 11.52 3.37 12.05
N TYR A 116 11.85 2.88 10.86
CA TYR A 116 11.00 3.02 9.68
C TYR A 116 10.83 1.68 8.96
N SER A 117 9.59 1.34 8.62
CA SER A 117 9.23 0.19 7.78
C SER A 117 8.80 0.65 6.39
N LYS A 118 9.55 0.25 5.36
CA LYS A 118 9.14 0.48 3.95
C LYS A 118 7.89 -0.32 3.57
N GLU A 119 7.75 -1.51 4.12
CA GLU A 119 6.66 -2.43 3.81
C GLU A 119 5.32 -1.91 4.34
N ALA A 120 5.33 -1.42 5.59
CA ALA A 120 4.17 -0.82 6.22
C ALA A 120 4.02 0.68 5.90
N ASN A 121 5.04 1.29 5.29
CA ASN A 121 5.16 2.74 5.11
C ASN A 121 4.95 3.53 6.43
N GLN A 122 5.63 3.07 7.49
CA GLN A 122 5.34 3.47 8.85
C GLN A 122 6.62 3.91 9.57
N LEU A 123 6.56 5.06 10.24
CA LEU A 123 7.56 5.50 11.21
C LEU A 123 7.11 5.08 12.61
N THR A 124 7.90 4.26 13.28
CA THR A 124 7.60 3.76 14.63
C THR A 124 8.47 4.47 15.65
N ILE A 125 7.83 5.00 16.70
CA ILE A 125 8.45 5.63 17.85
C ILE A 125 8.28 4.67 19.03
N ASN A 126 9.41 4.28 19.62
CA ASN A 126 9.46 3.43 20.80
C ASN A 126 10.08 4.20 21.97
N ALA A 127 9.37 4.35 23.09
CA ALA A 127 9.93 5.02 24.25
C ALA A 127 11.03 4.14 24.87
N SER A 128 12.23 4.70 25.04
CA SER A 128 13.36 3.96 25.63
C SER A 128 13.10 3.76 27.12
N GLU A 129 13.33 2.55 27.62
CA GLU A 129 13.10 2.20 29.03
C GLU A 129 13.84 3.15 29.98
N GLY A 130 13.15 3.63 31.02
CA GLY A 130 13.70 4.59 32.00
C GLY A 130 13.81 6.04 31.48
N SER A 131 13.26 6.35 30.31
CA SER A 131 13.15 7.72 29.83
C SER A 131 11.93 8.42 30.41
N ALA A 132 11.97 9.76 30.44
CA ALA A 132 10.82 10.56 30.87
C ALA A 132 9.58 10.39 29.96
N LEU A 133 9.78 10.00 28.70
CA LEU A 133 8.67 9.63 27.83
C LEU A 133 8.09 8.29 28.26
N TYR A 134 8.93 7.28 28.50
CA TYR A 134 8.49 5.96 28.96
C TYR A 134 7.64 6.07 30.22
N ASP A 135 8.14 6.74 31.25
CA ASP A 135 7.43 6.92 32.53
C ASP A 135 6.07 7.60 32.31
N LYS A 136 6.01 8.64 31.49
CA LYS A 136 4.75 9.32 31.14
C LYS A 136 3.76 8.42 30.40
N LEU A 137 4.25 7.54 29.53
CA LEU A 137 3.38 6.59 28.83
C LEU A 137 2.86 5.51 29.79
N ILE A 138 3.66 5.09 30.76
CA ILE A 138 3.21 4.20 31.84
C ILE A 138 2.14 4.88 32.69
N ASP A 139 2.34 6.14 33.08
CA ASP A 139 1.36 6.91 33.85
C ASP A 139 0.01 7.03 33.10
N ILE A 140 0.04 7.28 31.79
CA ILE A 140 -1.17 7.29 30.94
C ILE A 140 -1.87 5.92 30.91
N LEU A 141 -1.11 4.82 30.95
CA LEU A 141 -1.63 3.46 30.88
C LEU A 141 -2.19 2.97 32.21
N ASP A 142 -1.55 3.33 33.33
CA ASP A 142 -1.95 2.96 34.69
C ASP A 142 -3.10 3.84 35.21
N ASP A 143 -3.01 5.15 35.00
CA ASP A 143 -3.98 6.14 35.46
C ASP A 143 -4.74 6.72 34.25
N GLN A 144 -5.71 5.94 33.75
CA GLN A 144 -6.55 6.24 32.57
C GLN A 144 -7.23 7.63 32.55
N ASP A 145 -7.02 8.44 33.58
CA ASP A 145 -7.60 9.75 33.79
C ASP A 145 -6.55 10.86 33.97
N SER A 146 -5.33 10.73 33.41
CA SER A 146 -4.33 11.81 33.29
C SER A 146 -4.50 12.61 31.97
N PRO A 147 -5.48 13.53 31.85
CA PRO A 147 -5.91 14.08 30.58
C PRO A 147 -4.91 15.13 30.07
N SER A 148 -4.12 15.70 30.98
CA SER A 148 -3.03 16.63 30.70
C SER A 148 -1.85 15.95 29.99
N GLU A 149 -1.49 14.74 30.40
CA GLU A 149 -0.37 14.01 29.80
C GLU A 149 -0.74 13.42 28.46
N LEU A 150 -1.95 12.85 28.37
CA LEU A 150 -2.56 12.41 27.12
C LEU A 150 -2.60 13.56 26.09
N LYS A 151 -3.07 14.74 26.51
CA LYS A 151 -3.06 15.94 25.66
C LYS A 151 -1.66 16.37 25.25
N THR A 152 -0.66 16.24 26.14
CA THR A 152 0.72 16.64 25.85
C THR A 152 1.34 15.74 24.81
N VAL A 153 1.24 14.42 24.98
CA VAL A 153 1.74 13.41 24.04
C VAL A 153 1.05 13.55 22.69
N LYS A 154 -0.28 13.70 22.69
CA LYS A 154 -1.05 13.95 21.47
C LYS A 154 -0.57 15.20 20.73
N ASN A 155 -0.43 16.34 21.40
CA ASN A 155 0.02 17.58 20.78
C ASN A 155 1.44 17.45 20.17
N SER A 156 2.34 16.72 20.82
CA SER A 156 3.67 16.45 20.25
C SER A 156 3.57 15.62 18.98
N LEU A 157 2.77 14.55 18.98
CA LEU A 157 2.53 13.74 17.78
C LEU A 157 1.88 14.54 16.64
N GLU A 158 0.99 15.50 16.94
CA GLU A 158 0.36 16.35 15.91
C GLU A 158 1.41 17.23 15.22
N LYS A 159 2.34 17.81 16.00
CA LYS A 159 3.45 18.60 15.47
C LYS A 159 4.41 17.75 14.65
N ILE A 160 4.79 16.58 15.16
CA ILE A 160 5.65 15.64 14.44
C ILE A 160 5.00 15.28 13.11
N SER A 161 3.72 14.90 13.09
CA SER A 161 3.00 14.57 11.84
C SER A 161 3.00 15.71 10.83
N ALA A 162 2.75 16.94 11.29
CA ALA A 162 2.76 18.13 10.44
C ALA A 162 4.14 18.44 9.86
N GLU A 163 5.21 18.30 10.65
CA GLU A 163 6.58 18.66 10.28
C GLU A 163 7.32 17.54 9.53
N LEU A 164 6.93 16.29 9.75
CA LEU A 164 7.54 15.12 9.13
C LEU A 164 7.23 15.05 7.63
N SER A 165 5.97 15.29 7.28
CA SER A 165 5.46 15.19 5.91
C SER A 165 6.33 15.94 4.88
N PRO A 166 6.70 17.23 5.04
CA PRO A 166 7.56 17.93 4.07
C PRO A 166 9.02 17.45 4.06
N LYS A 167 9.52 16.88 5.17
CA LYS A 167 10.90 16.37 5.29
C LYS A 167 11.05 14.94 4.73
N MET A 168 9.94 14.21 4.56
CA MET A 168 9.92 12.86 4.01
C MET A 168 10.25 12.82 2.51
N PRO A 169 10.79 11.70 1.98
CA PRO A 169 11.26 11.59 0.59
C PRO A 169 10.21 11.89 -0.48
N THR A 170 8.94 11.62 -0.17
CA THR A 170 7.80 11.82 -1.08
C THR A 170 7.06 13.14 -0.83
N SER A 171 7.40 13.89 0.22
CA SER A 171 6.66 15.07 0.72
C SER A 171 5.15 14.84 0.91
N LEU A 172 4.71 13.58 0.88
CA LEU A 172 3.32 13.17 1.04
C LEU A 172 3.01 12.97 2.53
N LYS A 173 1.74 13.13 2.90
CA LYS A 173 1.22 12.77 4.23
C LYS A 173 0.88 11.28 4.33
N ASP A 174 1.59 10.44 3.59
CA ASP A 174 1.26 9.02 3.41
C ASP A 174 2.00 8.11 4.41
N VAL A 175 2.92 8.66 5.21
CA VAL A 175 3.65 7.92 6.23
C VAL A 175 2.84 7.91 7.53
N ASP A 176 2.49 6.71 7.98
CA ASP A 176 1.87 6.54 9.30
C ASP A 176 2.92 6.71 10.40
N ILE A 177 2.57 7.44 11.46
CA ILE A 177 3.43 7.58 12.65
C ILE A 177 2.78 6.80 13.78
N VAL A 178 3.51 5.84 14.34
CA VAL A 178 3.02 4.97 15.40
C VAL A 178 3.86 5.16 16.65
N LEU A 179 3.20 5.47 17.76
CA LEU A 179 3.80 5.41 19.09
C LEU A 179 3.42 4.08 19.73
N LEU A 180 4.41 3.25 20.06
CA LEU A 180 4.16 1.93 20.65
C LEU A 180 3.75 2.03 22.12
N ASN A 181 2.97 1.04 22.55
CA ASN A 181 2.70 0.83 23.95
C ASN A 181 3.97 0.28 24.64
N PRO A 182 4.52 0.97 25.67
CA PRO A 182 5.73 0.54 26.38
C PRO A 182 5.58 -0.80 27.13
N LEU A 183 4.35 -1.19 27.48
CA LEU A 183 4.06 -2.46 28.16
C LEU A 183 3.87 -3.62 27.18
N ASN A 184 3.51 -3.34 25.93
CA ASN A 184 3.31 -4.34 24.89
C ASN A 184 3.60 -3.75 23.51
N SER A 185 4.79 -4.03 22.97
CA SER A 185 5.23 -3.52 21.67
C SER A 185 4.44 -4.06 20.47
N ASN A 186 3.56 -5.05 20.66
CA ASN A 186 2.63 -5.51 19.61
C ASN A 186 1.39 -4.60 19.50
N LEU A 187 1.19 -3.71 20.47
CA LEU A 187 0.07 -2.78 20.52
C LEU A 187 0.56 -1.37 20.21
N HIS A 188 -0.24 -0.67 19.41
CA HIS A 188 -0.07 0.76 19.23
C HIS A 188 -0.69 1.48 20.42
N LEU A 189 -0.15 2.64 20.78
CA LEU A 189 -0.77 3.55 21.73
C LEU A 189 -1.42 4.71 21.00
N TYR A 190 -0.71 5.25 20.00
CA TYR A 190 -1.24 6.28 19.09
C TYR A 190 -0.83 5.97 17.66
N VAL A 191 -1.71 6.31 16.73
CA VAL A 191 -1.45 6.30 15.30
C VAL A 191 -1.79 7.67 14.73
N ALA A 192 -0.85 8.32 14.06
CA ALA A 192 -1.11 9.50 13.25
C ALA A 192 -1.06 9.13 11.77
N SER A 193 -2.21 9.19 11.10
CA SER A 193 -2.39 8.86 9.69
C SER A 193 -2.99 10.06 8.96
N GLU A 194 -2.40 10.46 7.85
CA GLU A 194 -2.83 11.64 7.06
C GLU A 194 -2.92 12.98 7.86
N GLY A 195 -2.31 13.03 9.04
CA GLY A 195 -2.38 14.19 9.96
C GLY A 195 -3.53 14.12 10.98
N GLU A 196 -4.31 13.03 11.00
CA GLU A 196 -5.27 12.75 12.06
C GLU A 196 -4.68 11.78 13.07
N ILE A 197 -4.86 12.08 14.36
CA ILE A 197 -4.40 11.20 15.44
C ILE A 197 -5.57 10.37 15.96
N THR A 198 -5.42 9.06 15.85
CA THR A 198 -6.25 8.07 16.52
C THR A 198 -5.51 7.53 17.73
N TYR A 199 -6.22 7.51 18.86
CA TYR A 199 -5.79 6.79 20.04
C TYR A 199 -6.28 5.35 19.89
N ASP A 200 -5.36 4.41 19.77
CA ASP A 200 -5.67 3.02 19.47
C ASP A 200 -5.33 2.16 20.69
N TYR A 201 -6.16 2.24 21.73
CA TYR A 201 -6.02 1.37 22.88
C TYR A 201 -6.75 0.05 22.64
N ILE A 202 -6.00 -1.00 22.30
CA ILE A 202 -6.51 -2.37 22.41
C ILE A 202 -5.84 -2.98 23.64
N LYS A 203 -6.51 -2.94 24.79
CA LYS A 203 -6.17 -3.87 25.88
C LYS A 203 -6.39 -5.27 25.29
N GLU A 204 -5.35 -6.09 25.18
CA GLU A 204 -5.60 -7.53 25.07
C GLU A 204 -6.52 -7.89 26.23
N ASN A 205 -7.69 -8.46 25.91
CA ASN A 205 -8.64 -8.89 26.93
C ASN A 205 -7.88 -9.75 27.93
N ASP A 206 -7.97 -9.37 29.21
CA ASP A 206 -7.73 -10.28 30.32
C ASP A 206 -8.72 -11.44 30.17
N ASP A 207 -8.28 -12.53 29.53
CA ASP A 207 -8.91 -13.87 29.59
C ASP A 207 -7.96 -14.83 30.34
#